data_AF-A0A847HU64-F1
#
_entry.id   AF-A0A847HU64-F1
#
_cell.length_a   1.000
_cell.length_b   1.000
_cell.length_c   1.000
_cell.angle_alpha   90.00
_cell.angle_beta   90.00
_cell.angle_gamma   90.00
#
_symmetry.space_group_name_H-M   'P 1'
#
loop_
_entity.id
_entity.type
_entity.pdbx_description
1 polymer ?
#
loop_
_entity_poly.entity_id
_entity_poly.type
_entity_poly.pdbx_seq_one_letter_code
_entity_poly.pdbx_strand_id
1 'polypeptide(L)'
;MRELLYEAARHFKRGKALAERGDVRGAMAAYEQALRDLHAVKPQRMRDVLLAQVYLSRYQAGRELDARRADSDLRVGYSYARTTAEPTVRQLAEQLWSQRLVEQQRAPEEPARAGASGKREGRRGRKRQRHGRPGRNG
;
A
#
# COMPACT_ATOMS: atom_id res chain seq x y z
N MET A 1 23.51 -1.41 14.92
CA MET A 1 22.33 -2.18 14.41
C MET A 1 21.34 -2.54 15.52
N ARG A 2 21.76 -3.04 16.69
CA ARG A 2 20.86 -3.27 17.84
C ARG A 2 20.24 -1.97 18.39
N GLU A 3 20.99 -0.88 18.32
CA GLU A 3 20.57 0.47 18.72
C GLU A 3 19.40 0.99 17.86
N LEU A 4 19.51 0.92 16.52
CA LEU A 4 18.42 1.31 15.62
C LEU A 4 17.12 0.51 15.84
N LEU A 5 17.21 -0.78 16.17
CA LEU A 5 16.02 -1.57 16.53
C LEU A 5 15.37 -1.08 17.82
N TYR A 6 16.19 -0.67 18.79
CA TYR A 6 15.70 -0.13 20.06
C TYR A 6 15.06 1.25 19.87
N GLU A 7 15.69 2.12 19.09
CA GLU A 7 15.15 3.44 18.73
C GLU A 7 13.85 3.32 17.94
N ALA A 8 13.81 2.43 16.94
CA ALA A 8 12.61 2.10 16.20
C ALA A 8 11.47 1.67 17.13
N ALA A 9 11.75 0.75 18.07
CA ALA A 9 10.75 0.27 19.02
C ALA A 9 10.28 1.38 19.97
N ARG A 10 11.16 2.30 20.37
CA ARG A 10 10.82 3.48 21.18
C ARG A 10 9.94 4.46 20.40
N HIS A 11 10.28 4.76 19.15
CA HIS A 11 9.46 5.57 18.27
C HIS A 11 8.09 4.94 18.01
N PHE A 12 8.05 3.62 17.82
CA PHE A 12 6.81 2.86 17.66
C PHE A 12 5.91 2.95 18.90
N LYS A 13 6.46 2.69 20.10
CA LYS A 13 5.71 2.81 21.36
C LYS A 13 5.16 4.21 21.57
N ARG A 14 5.94 5.25 21.25
CA ARG A 14 5.49 6.64 21.29
C ARG A 14 4.34 6.88 20.31
N GLY A 15 4.45 6.38 19.08
CA GLY A 15 3.39 6.51 18.08
C GLY A 15 2.08 5.88 18.53
N LYS A 16 2.13 4.69 19.15
CA LYS A 16 0.94 4.04 19.73
C LYS A 16 0.31 4.90 20.82
N ALA A 17 1.10 5.39 21.76
CA ALA A 17 0.59 6.22 22.86
C ALA A 17 -0.03 7.53 22.37
N LEU A 18 0.48 8.12 21.28
CA LEU A 18 -0.11 9.30 20.66
C LEU A 18 -1.43 8.98 19.94
N ALA A 19 -1.48 7.86 19.22
CA ALA A 19 -2.70 7.40 18.56
C ALA A 19 -3.82 7.09 19.57
N GLU A 20 -3.48 6.45 20.70
CA GLU A 20 -4.41 6.18 21.81
C GLU A 20 -4.96 7.47 22.45
N ARG A 21 -4.21 8.57 22.40
CA ARG A 21 -4.64 9.90 22.85
C ARG A 21 -5.39 10.70 21.78
N GLY A 22 -5.55 10.16 20.57
CA GLY A 22 -6.16 10.83 19.43
C GLY A 22 -5.24 11.81 18.70
N ASP A 23 -3.96 11.94 19.08
CA ASP A 23 -2.98 12.73 18.33
C ASP A 23 -2.47 11.95 17.11
N VAL A 24 -3.30 11.90 16.08
CA VAL A 24 -3.00 11.15 14.84
C VAL A 24 -1.78 11.72 14.12
N ARG A 25 -1.63 13.05 14.07
CA ARG A 25 -0.48 13.68 13.39
C ARG A 25 0.83 13.35 14.10
N GLY A 26 0.85 13.47 15.43
CA GLY A 26 2.00 13.08 16.24
C GLY A 26 2.31 11.59 16.14
N ALA A 27 1.29 10.73 16.11
CA ALA A 27 1.45 9.30 15.91
C ALA A 27 2.12 8.97 14.57
N MET A 28 1.63 9.55 13.47
CA MET A 28 2.19 9.36 12.14
C MET A 28 3.65 9.80 12.05
N ALA A 29 3.99 10.96 12.63
CA ALA A 29 5.38 11.44 12.68
C ALA A 29 6.30 10.46 13.45
N ALA A 30 5.83 9.91 14.57
CA ALA A 30 6.57 8.92 15.33
C ALA A 30 6.73 7.59 14.58
N TYR A 31 5.69 7.12 13.89
CA TYR A 31 5.78 5.93 13.04
C TYR A 31 6.73 6.11 11.86
N GLU A 32 6.80 7.31 11.27
CA GLU A 32 7.78 7.62 10.21
C GLU A 32 9.23 7.55 10.72
N GLN A 33 9.50 7.98 11.96
CA GLN A 33 10.82 7.79 12.57
C GLN A 33 11.14 6.30 12.74
N ALA A 34 10.19 5.52 13.28
CA ALA A 34 10.37 4.08 13.42
C ALA A 34 10.66 3.38 12.09
N LEU A 35 9.95 3.74 11.01
CA LEU A 35 10.21 3.18 9.68
C LEU A 35 11.59 3.56 9.13
N ARG A 36 12.06 4.79 9.36
CA ARG A 36 13.41 5.20 8.95
C ARG A 36 14.47 4.31 9.58
N ASP A 37 14.38 4.11 10.89
CA ASP A 37 15.33 3.29 11.64
C ASP A 37 15.26 1.81 11.21
N LEU A 38 14.05 1.28 11.02
CA LEU A 38 13.85 -0.11 10.59
C LEU A 38 14.40 -0.36 9.19
N HIS A 39 14.21 0.56 8.24
CA HIS A 39 14.76 0.41 6.89
C HIS A 39 16.29 0.53 6.84
N ALA A 40 16.90 1.22 7.80
CA ALA A 40 18.35 1.26 7.96
C ALA A 40 18.92 -0.05 8.55
N VAL A 41 18.07 -0.92 9.11
CA VAL A 41 18.46 -2.23 9.64
C VAL A 41 18.45 -3.30 8.55
N LYS A 42 19.53 -4.09 8.47
CA LYS A 42 19.63 -5.23 7.55
C LYS A 42 18.48 -6.22 7.77
N PRO A 43 18.01 -6.93 6.72
CA PRO A 43 16.93 -7.91 6.85
C PRO A 43 17.19 -8.94 7.96
N GLN A 44 16.26 -9.01 8.90
CA GLN A 44 16.24 -9.98 9.98
C GLN A 44 14.82 -10.07 10.58
N ARG A 45 14.51 -11.20 11.20
CA ARG A 45 13.15 -11.52 11.69
C ARG A 45 12.54 -10.41 12.56
N MET A 46 13.26 -9.93 13.56
CA MET A 46 12.73 -8.90 14.48
C MET A 46 12.41 -7.58 13.76
N ARG A 47 13.23 -7.20 12.78
CA ARG A 47 12.99 -6.01 11.96
C ARG A 47 11.68 -6.15 11.19
N ASP A 48 11.47 -7.29 10.55
CA ASP A 48 10.29 -7.53 9.71
C ASP A 48 9.00 -7.58 10.55
N VAL A 49 9.07 -8.13 11.76
CA VAL A 49 7.97 -8.07 12.73
C VAL A 49 7.63 -6.63 13.10
N LEU A 50 8.63 -5.80 13.41
CA LEU A 50 8.41 -4.39 13.73
C LEU A 50 7.91 -3.60 12.52
N LEU A 51 8.40 -3.87 11.31
CA LEU A 51 7.89 -3.24 10.09
C LEU A 51 6.40 -3.54 9.92
N ALA A 52 6.00 -4.81 10.04
CA ALA A 52 4.59 -5.19 9.98
C ALA A 52 3.76 -4.42 11.02
N GLN A 53 4.17 -4.42 12.28
CA GLN A 53 3.45 -3.73 13.36
C GLN A 53 3.31 -2.22 13.11
N VAL A 54 4.39 -1.56 12.67
CA VAL A 54 4.38 -0.12 12.40
C VAL A 54 3.46 0.21 11.23
N TYR A 55 3.53 -0.53 10.12
CA TYR A 55 2.67 -0.32 8.96
C TYR A 55 1.18 -0.55 9.29
N LEU A 56 0.84 -1.61 10.02
CA LEU A 56 -0.53 -1.87 10.45
C LEU A 56 -1.05 -0.78 11.40
N SER A 57 -0.20 -0.27 12.29
CA SER A 57 -0.57 0.82 13.21
C SER A 57 -0.77 2.15 12.48
N ARG A 58 0.03 2.43 11.44
CA ARG A 58 -0.17 3.58 10.55
C ARG A 58 -1.48 3.49 9.77
N TYR A 59 -1.83 2.31 9.27
CA TYR A 59 -3.13 2.08 8.63
C TYR A 59 -4.28 2.44 9.58
N GLN A 60 -4.27 1.90 10.80
CA GLN A 60 -5.32 2.15 11.78
C GLN A 60 -5.43 3.63 12.15
N ALA A 61 -4.31 4.30 12.40
CA ALA A 61 -4.31 5.71 12.78
C ALA A 61 -4.64 6.65 11.61
N GLY A 62 -4.16 6.34 10.40
CA GLY A 62 -4.22 7.23 9.25
C GLY A 62 -5.46 7.07 8.35
N ARG A 63 -6.26 6.01 8.52
CA ARG A 63 -7.37 5.68 7.61
C ARG A 63 -8.42 6.78 7.47
N GLU A 64 -8.64 7.57 8.52
CA GLU A 64 -9.61 8.67 8.52
C GLU A 64 -9.06 9.95 7.87
N LEU A 65 -7.74 10.12 7.85
CA LEU A 65 -7.07 11.27 7.25
C LEU A 65 -6.79 11.08 5.76
N ASP A 66 -6.29 9.91 5.38
CA ASP A 66 -5.94 9.56 4.01
C ASP A 66 -6.08 8.05 3.80
N ALA A 67 -7.26 7.65 3.34
CA ALA A 67 -7.58 6.25 3.08
C ALA A 67 -6.66 5.61 2.01
N ARG A 68 -6.21 6.36 1.00
CA ARG A 68 -5.35 5.81 -0.07
C ARG A 68 -3.96 5.49 0.45
N ARG A 69 -3.38 6.39 1.24
CA ARG A 69 -2.09 6.16 1.89
C ARG A 69 -2.19 5.06 2.94
N ALA A 70 -3.26 5.05 3.73
CA ALA A 70 -3.52 3.99 4.70
C ALA A 70 -3.64 2.61 4.04
N ASP A 71 -4.35 2.49 2.91
CA ASP A 71 -4.45 1.25 2.14
C ASP A 71 -3.10 0.74 1.65
N SER A 72 -2.20 1.66 1.28
CA SER A 72 -0.84 1.32 0.90
C SER A 72 -0.07 0.77 2.11
N ASP A 73 -0.18 1.43 3.27
CA ASP A 73 0.41 0.96 4.52
C ASP A 73 -0.14 -0.43 4.93
N LEU A 74 -1.44 -0.70 4.75
CA LEU A 74 -2.04 -2.01 5.01
C LEU A 74 -1.44 -3.12 4.14
N ARG A 75 -1.31 -2.89 2.82
CA ARG A 75 -0.73 -3.89 1.89
C ARG A 75 0.71 -4.24 2.26
N VAL A 76 1.51 -3.23 2.62
CA VAL A 76 2.91 -3.45 3.01
C VAL A 76 2.98 -4.16 4.36
N GLY A 77 2.20 -3.71 5.35
CA GLY A 77 2.12 -4.35 6.66
C GLY A 77 1.69 -5.82 6.59
N TYR A 78 0.69 -6.12 5.76
CA TYR A 78 0.25 -7.49 5.50
C TYR A 78 1.34 -8.35 4.87
N SER A 79 2.08 -7.80 3.89
CA SER A 79 3.16 -8.52 3.21
C SER A 79 4.26 -8.96 4.18
N TYR A 80 4.67 -8.07 5.09
CA TYR A 80 5.61 -8.42 6.16
C TYR A 80 5.00 -9.39 7.18
N ALA A 81 3.76 -9.17 7.62
CA ALA A 81 3.11 -10.07 8.59
C ALA A 81 3.04 -11.52 8.07
N ARG A 82 2.78 -11.70 6.78
CA ARG A 82 2.71 -13.02 6.12
C ARG A 82 4.05 -13.75 6.11
N THR A 83 5.16 -13.02 5.93
CA THR A 83 6.51 -13.61 5.86
C THR A 83 7.15 -13.80 7.23
N THR A 84 6.63 -13.12 8.26
CA THR A 84 7.08 -13.32 9.64
C THR A 84 6.48 -14.60 10.25
N ALA A 85 7.21 -15.23 11.18
CA ALA A 85 6.76 -16.37 11.96
C ALA A 85 5.96 -15.98 13.22
N GLU A 86 5.49 -14.73 13.32
CA GLU A 86 4.73 -14.23 14.47
C GLU A 86 3.21 -14.35 14.21
N PRO A 87 2.51 -15.30 14.86
CA PRO A 87 1.11 -15.59 14.56
C PRO A 87 0.18 -14.42 14.90
N THR A 88 0.47 -13.70 15.98
CA THR A 88 -0.34 -12.56 16.45
C THR A 88 -0.36 -11.41 15.45
N VAL A 89 0.79 -11.10 14.83
CA VAL A 89 0.89 -10.03 13.84
C VAL A 89 0.19 -10.42 12.55
N ARG A 90 0.29 -11.69 12.15
CA ARG A 90 -0.44 -12.23 11.00
C ARG A 90 -1.94 -12.16 11.19
N GLN A 91 -2.45 -12.62 12.33
CA GLN A 91 -3.88 -12.56 12.65
C GLN A 91 -4.41 -11.13 12.62
N LEU A 92 -3.67 -10.17 13.17
CA LEU A 92 -4.02 -8.75 13.10
C LEU A 92 -4.10 -8.27 11.64
N ALA A 93 -3.13 -8.61 10.81
CA ALA A 93 -3.11 -8.22 9.40
C ALA A 93 -4.30 -8.81 8.63
N GLU A 94 -4.61 -10.08 8.84
CA GLU A 94 -5.75 -10.78 8.24
C GLU A 94 -7.09 -10.16 8.65
N GLN A 95 -7.23 -9.81 9.94
CA GLN A 95 -8.42 -9.13 10.44
C GLN A 95 -8.60 -7.76 9.75
N LEU A 96 -7.56 -6.94 9.70
CA LEU A 96 -7.62 -5.60 9.09
C LEU A 96 -7.89 -5.68 7.57
N TRP A 97 -7.29 -6.66 6.90
CA TRP A 97 -7.53 -6.92 5.48
C TRP A 97 -8.99 -7.31 5.22
N SER A 98 -9.53 -8.22 6.03
CA SER A 98 -10.92 -8.67 5.92
C SER A 98 -11.91 -7.54 6.16
N GLN A 99 -11.67 -6.71 7.19
CA GLN A 99 -12.48 -5.52 7.47
C GLN A 99 -12.47 -4.55 6.29
N ARG A 100 -11.28 -4.27 5.73
CA ARG A 100 -11.12 -3.35 4.60
C ARG A 100 -11.85 -3.82 3.35
N LEU A 101 -11.87 -5.13 3.08
CA LEU A 101 -12.62 -5.72 1.97
C LEU A 101 -14.13 -5.58 2.15
N VAL A 102 -14.64 -5.81 3.37
CA VAL A 102 -16.06 -5.62 3.68
C VAL A 102 -16.48 -4.16 3.50
N GLU A 103 -15.66 -3.21 3.97
CA GLU A 103 -15.89 -1.77 3.75
C GLU A 103 -15.93 -1.42 2.26
N GLN A 104 -15.05 -2.03 1.45
CA GLN A 104 -15.00 -1.86 0.00
C GLN A 104 -16.27 -2.38 -0.70
N GLN A 105 -16.79 -3.53 -0.26
CA GLN A 105 -18.00 -4.14 -0.83
C GLN A 105 -19.30 -3.42 -0.41
N ARG A 106 -19.28 -2.72 0.73
CA ARG A 106 -20.43 -1.96 1.24
C ARG A 106 -20.51 -0.54 0.68
N ALA A 107 -19.43 -0.01 0.10
CA ALA A 107 -19.51 1.25 -0.61
C ALA A 107 -20.49 1.09 -1.78
N PRO A 108 -21.55 1.92 -1.88
CA PRO A 108 -22.49 1.80 -2.98
C PRO A 108 -21.72 1.91 -4.30
N GLU A 109 -21.94 0.97 -5.21
CA GLU A 109 -21.50 1.13 -6.59
C GLU A 109 -22.13 2.43 -7.10
N GLU A 110 -21.36 3.51 -7.19
CA GLU A 110 -21.76 4.66 -7.99
C GLU A 110 -22.04 4.10 -9.38
N PRO A 111 -23.27 4.23 -9.90
CA PRO A 111 -23.59 3.67 -11.20
C PRO A 111 -22.63 4.30 -12.20
N ALA A 112 -21.78 3.45 -12.79
CA ALA A 112 -20.90 3.81 -13.88
C ALA A 112 -21.73 4.63 -14.86
N ARG A 113 -21.38 5.92 -15.00
CA ARG A 113 -22.12 6.87 -15.84
C ARG A 113 -22.35 6.22 -17.20
N ALA A 114 -23.60 5.88 -17.46
CA ALA A 114 -24.08 5.45 -18.77
C ALA A 114 -23.80 6.59 -19.75
N GLY A 115 -22.92 6.36 -20.72
CA GLY A 115 -22.71 7.33 -21.80
C GLY A 115 -21.39 7.21 -22.54
N ALA A 116 -21.22 6.15 -23.34
CA ALA A 116 -20.64 6.24 -24.70
C ALA A 116 -20.60 4.85 -25.37
N SER A 117 -21.78 4.26 -25.60
CA SER A 117 -21.93 3.24 -26.64
C SER A 117 -21.96 3.93 -28.01
N GLY A 118 -20.77 4.21 -28.56
CA GLY A 118 -20.59 4.56 -29.96
C GLY A 118 -20.29 3.29 -30.77
N LYS A 119 -21.34 2.65 -31.30
CA LYS A 119 -21.21 1.60 -32.33
C LYS A 119 -20.44 2.14 -33.55
N ARG A 120 -19.54 1.32 -34.11
CA ARG A 120 -19.42 0.94 -35.54
C ARG A 120 -18.13 0.15 -35.72
N GLU A 121 -18.18 -1.17 -35.68
CA GLU A 121 -18.58 -2.05 -36.79
C GLU A 121 -17.60 -2.00 -37.97
N GLY A 122 -16.73 -3.00 -37.99
CA GLY A 122 -16.29 -3.75 -39.17
C GLY A 122 -15.78 -3.01 -40.40
N ARG A 123 -14.48 -3.13 -40.67
CA ARG A 123 -14.03 -3.46 -42.03
C ARG A 123 -12.77 -4.32 -42.00
N ARG A 124 -13.00 -5.61 -42.24
CA ARG A 124 -12.00 -6.57 -42.71
C ARG A 124 -11.43 -6.11 -44.06
N GLY A 125 -10.13 -6.27 -44.23
CA GLY A 125 -9.57 -6.89 -45.43
C GLY A 125 -8.83 -6.00 -46.43
N ARG A 126 -7.64 -6.51 -46.79
CA ARG A 126 -6.88 -6.29 -48.04
C ARG A 126 -6.18 -4.92 -48.14
N LYS A 127 -4.94 -4.78 -48.61
CA LYS A 127 -4.17 -5.58 -49.58
C LYS A 127 -2.69 -5.25 -49.38
N ARG A 128 -1.84 -6.26 -49.59
CA ARG A 128 -0.43 -6.10 -49.97
C ARG A 128 -0.33 -5.16 -51.18
N GLN A 129 0.69 -4.31 -51.22
CA GLN A 129 1.32 -3.92 -52.47
C GLN A 129 2.76 -3.48 -52.23
N ARG A 130 3.66 -4.29 -52.83
CA ARG A 130 5.03 -3.94 -53.19
C ARG A 130 5.01 -2.84 -54.27
N HIS A 131 6.22 -2.39 -54.63
CA HIS A 131 6.62 -1.41 -55.65
C HIS A 131 6.85 -0.03 -55.04
N GLY A 132 7.97 0.66 -55.22
CA GLY A 132 9.13 0.50 -56.09
C GLY A 132 9.79 1.89 -56.15
N ARG A 133 11.12 1.96 -56.15
CA ARG A 133 11.91 3.17 -56.50
C ARG A 133 11.46 3.72 -57.87
N PRO A 134 11.55 5.04 -58.12
CA PRO A 134 12.80 5.73 -58.53
C PRO A 134 13.01 7.02 -57.70
N GLY A 135 14.18 7.66 -57.57
CA GLY A 135 15.29 7.87 -58.50
C GLY A 135 15.31 9.35 -58.92
N ARG A 136 16.39 10.09 -58.57
CA ARG A 136 16.82 11.43 -59.06
C ARG A 136 15.90 12.63 -58.71
N ASN A 137 16.37 13.86 -58.50
CA ASN A 137 17.51 14.56 -59.10
C ASN A 137 18.00 15.70 -58.17
N GLY A 138 19.28 16.05 -58.26
CA GLY A 138 19.94 17.16 -57.56
C GLY A 138 21.43 16.88 -57.43
#